data_AF-A0A0A1W4W6-F1
#
_entry.id   AF-A0A0A1W4W6-F1
#
_cell.length_a   1.000
_cell.length_b   1.000
_cell.length_c   1.000
_cell.angle_alpha   90.00
_cell.angle_beta   90.00
_cell.angle_gamma   90.00
#
_symmetry.space_group_name_H-M   'P 1'
#
loop_
_entity.id
_entity.type
_entity.pdbx_description
1 polymer ?
#
loop_
_entity_poly.entity_id
_entity_poly.type
_entity_poly.pdbx_seq_one_letter_code
_entity_poly.pdbx_strand_id
1 'polypeptide(L)'
;MASRFRQFWSEEEWSFAPHERPTIPGSPGNFDHPNRRRIAYGVIAVLIGLTGGLGNALVQVNTVQLQGALGLDPTEIAWLPIAYVMTNASINLLLIKFRQQFGLRPFALLFSGLYTILAFAHLFVRDFATAIAVRGASGMAAAALSSLGLYYMMQALPSKWRLKAIVLGIGVPQCAAPLARLFSPELLAMSHWRTLYLFEFGLAAISLASIIALRLPPTQRLKAFEPLDFLTFALYAPAIGLFCAVLGQGRLVWWTQAAWIGWALVIAIPLLALALWIEHHRANPLLNTRWLGSIDIVRFAIVTLMARIVFSEQNFGAVGLLTALGQNNDQFGTLFTIAFIASVAGVIASAVTLDVTRLTHPVMFAIGLVAIAAYADSFSTNLTRAPELYATQAVIAFSTTFFLGPSLLFGMTRALQQGAGHVISFIALFGMLNSVGSLGGTALLGTYQVVREKTHSAAIVQNIDPTDPQVTQRIAAGGARVSGVIGDPTLARAEGAALLSQAATREANIRAYNDVFRLVAALAAAVTLFLALLTWRRARRARAAAKVQP
;
A
#
# COMPACT_ATOMS: atom_id res chain seq x y z
N MET A 1 28.17 -18.31 28.80
CA MET A 1 27.63 -17.81 27.52
C MET A 1 26.11 -17.91 27.41
N ALA A 2 25.51 -19.08 27.69
CA ALA A 2 24.06 -19.30 27.58
C ALA A 2 23.18 -18.39 28.47
N SER A 3 23.65 -18.04 29.68
CA SER A 3 22.92 -17.12 30.59
C SER A 3 22.89 -15.68 30.07
N ARG A 4 24.03 -15.16 29.60
CA ARG A 4 24.12 -13.84 28.95
C ARG A 4 23.31 -13.77 27.66
N PHE A 5 23.28 -14.86 26.89
CA PHE A 5 22.43 -14.97 25.70
C PHE A 5 20.95 -14.95 26.07
N ARG A 6 20.52 -15.73 27.07
CA ARG A 6 19.14 -15.66 27.59
C ARG A 6 18.76 -14.27 28.10
N GLN A 7 19.64 -13.61 28.86
CA GLN A 7 19.43 -12.24 29.34
C GLN A 7 19.38 -11.19 28.22
N PHE A 8 20.07 -11.42 27.11
CA PHE A 8 20.02 -10.54 25.94
C PHE A 8 18.67 -10.63 25.21
N TRP A 9 18.04 -11.80 25.22
CA TRP A 9 16.75 -12.03 24.57
C TRP A 9 15.54 -11.82 25.50
N SER A 10 15.72 -11.97 26.81
CA SER A 10 14.65 -11.80 27.79
C SER A 10 14.28 -10.32 27.98
N GLU A 11 12.98 -10.06 27.99
CA GLU A 11 12.45 -8.77 28.43
C GLU A 11 12.68 -8.58 29.94
N GLU A 12 12.95 -7.35 30.37
CA GLU A 12 13.16 -7.03 31.79
C GLU A 12 11.82 -7.15 32.54
N GLU A 13 11.83 -7.81 33.71
CA GLU A 13 10.67 -7.85 34.59
C GLU A 13 10.50 -6.50 35.28
N TRP A 14 9.42 -5.79 34.95
CA TRP A 14 9.17 -4.43 35.43
C TRP A 14 7.84 -4.32 36.18
N SER A 15 7.87 -3.73 37.38
CA SER A 15 6.67 -3.40 38.15
C SER A 15 6.10 -2.06 37.68
N PHE A 16 5.17 -2.11 36.70
CA PHE A 16 4.56 -0.91 36.13
C PHE A 16 3.75 -0.10 37.15
N ALA A 17 4.05 1.20 37.28
CA ALA A 17 3.14 2.13 37.94
C ALA A 17 1.82 2.25 37.13
N PRO A 18 0.66 2.60 37.74
CA PRO A 18 -0.63 2.60 37.05
C PRO A 18 -0.68 3.45 35.76
N HIS A 19 0.05 4.56 35.72
CA HIS A 19 0.14 5.46 34.56
C HIS A 19 1.13 4.98 33.48
N GLU A 20 2.07 4.11 33.84
CA GLU A 20 3.09 3.53 32.95
C GLU A 20 2.59 2.28 32.22
N ARG A 21 1.44 1.74 32.63
CA ARG A 21 0.88 0.53 32.04
C ARG A 21 0.55 0.76 30.56
N PRO A 22 0.97 -0.15 29.67
CA PRO A 22 0.63 -0.06 28.27
C PRO A 22 -0.89 -0.15 28.09
N THR A 23 -1.43 0.64 27.17
CA THR A 23 -2.87 0.67 26.88
C THR A 23 -3.35 -0.65 26.25
N ILE A 24 -2.45 -1.37 25.59
CA ILE A 24 -2.69 -2.68 24.97
C ILE A 24 -1.54 -3.62 25.39
N PRO A 25 -1.81 -4.84 25.88
CA PRO A 25 -0.78 -5.84 26.10
C PRO A 25 0.04 -6.09 24.82
N GLY A 26 1.37 -6.16 24.92
CA GLY A 26 2.27 -6.23 23.76
C GLY A 26 2.61 -4.89 23.10
N SER A 27 2.10 -3.76 23.62
CA SER A 27 2.54 -2.39 23.27
C SER A 27 3.50 -1.81 24.32
N PRO A 28 4.37 -0.84 23.99
CA PRO A 28 5.37 -0.37 24.95
C PRO A 28 4.72 0.39 26.12
N GLY A 29 5.31 0.28 27.31
CA GLY A 29 4.90 1.07 28.47
C GLY A 29 5.02 2.59 28.28
N ASN A 30 4.33 3.34 29.14
CA ASN A 30 4.17 4.78 29.04
C ASN A 30 5.12 5.50 30.00
N PHE A 31 6.40 5.52 29.65
CA PHE A 31 7.42 6.15 30.47
C PHE A 31 7.70 7.58 30.00
N ASP A 32 7.93 8.48 30.95
CA ASP A 32 8.41 9.82 30.64
C ASP A 32 9.92 9.81 30.40
N HIS A 33 10.30 10.00 29.14
CA HIS A 33 11.70 10.08 28.73
C HIS A 33 12.21 11.53 28.68
N PRO A 34 13.50 11.77 28.93
CA PRO A 34 14.12 13.08 28.67
C PRO A 34 14.07 13.41 27.17
N ASN A 35 14.05 14.70 26.83
CA ASN A 35 13.86 15.17 25.45
C ASN A 35 14.87 14.58 24.45
N ARG A 36 16.13 14.39 24.85
CA ARG A 36 17.15 13.76 23.99
C ARG A 36 16.77 12.34 23.57
N ARG A 37 16.26 11.53 24.50
CA ARG A 37 15.84 10.15 24.25
C ARG A 37 14.57 10.09 23.40
N ARG A 38 13.65 11.05 23.60
CA ARG A 38 12.45 11.22 22.74
C ARG A 38 12.81 11.51 21.28
N ILE A 39 13.74 12.43 21.04
CA ILE A 39 14.23 12.73 19.69
C ILE A 39 14.87 11.48 19.06
N ALA A 40 15.70 10.76 19.82
CA ALA A 40 16.31 9.52 19.34
C ALA A 40 15.24 8.47 18.96
N TYR A 41 14.20 8.27 19.77
CA TYR A 41 13.08 7.39 19.40
C TYR A 41 12.40 7.85 18.11
N GLY A 42 12.21 9.16 17.91
CA GLY A 42 11.62 9.72 16.69
C GLY A 42 12.45 9.46 15.45
N VAL A 43 13.76 9.68 15.51
CA VAL A 43 14.69 9.41 14.38
C VAL A 43 14.69 7.92 14.03
N ILE A 44 14.74 7.05 15.05
CA ILE A 44 14.70 5.60 14.85
C ILE A 44 13.35 5.15 14.28
N ALA A 45 12.24 5.76 14.72
CA ALA A 45 10.92 5.49 14.16
C ALA A 45 10.84 5.81 12.68
N VAL A 46 11.39 6.96 12.27
CA VAL A 46 11.46 7.35 10.85
C VAL A 46 12.31 6.37 10.05
N LEU A 47 13.50 6.03 10.56
CA LEU A 47 14.39 5.08 9.91
C LEU A 47 13.73 3.70 9.72
N ILE A 48 13.16 3.12 10.78
CA ILE A 48 12.50 1.80 10.74
C ILE A 48 11.26 1.85 9.84
N GLY A 49 10.46 2.91 9.96
CA GLY A 49 9.26 3.10 9.16
C GLY A 49 9.56 3.20 7.67
N LEU A 50 10.58 3.99 7.29
CA LEU A 50 11.05 4.08 5.91
C LEU A 50 11.68 2.77 5.43
N THR A 51 12.45 2.07 6.26
CA THR A 51 13.04 0.77 5.92
C THR A 51 11.96 -0.25 5.57
N GLY A 52 10.93 -0.38 6.42
CA GLY A 52 9.82 -1.31 6.19
C GLY A 52 8.94 -0.93 4.98
N GLY A 53 8.76 0.37 4.72
CA GLY A 53 8.02 0.84 3.54
C GLY A 53 8.80 0.67 2.23
N LEU A 54 10.10 0.98 2.25
CA LEU A 54 10.97 0.91 1.07
C LEU A 54 11.19 -0.52 0.59
N GLY A 55 11.20 -1.50 1.48
CA GLY A 55 11.41 -2.91 1.12
C GLY A 55 10.48 -3.42 0.03
N ASN A 56 9.19 -3.09 0.10
CA ASN A 56 8.27 -3.42 -1.00
C ASN A 56 8.35 -2.40 -2.14
N ALA A 57 8.38 -1.11 -1.79
CA ALA A 57 8.28 -0.03 -2.76
C ALA A 57 9.41 -0.08 -3.80
N LEU A 58 10.66 -0.31 -3.41
CA LEU A 58 11.82 -0.34 -4.30
C LEU A 58 11.71 -1.37 -5.43
N VAL A 59 11.02 -2.49 -5.19
CA VAL A 59 10.80 -3.49 -6.24
C VAL A 59 9.53 -3.19 -7.02
N GLN A 60 8.45 -2.77 -6.34
CA GLN A 60 7.19 -2.40 -6.98
C GLN A 60 7.39 -1.28 -8.02
N VAL A 61 8.26 -0.33 -7.74
CA VAL A 61 8.52 0.84 -8.60
C VAL A 61 9.43 0.54 -9.79
N ASN A 62 10.17 -0.57 -9.74
CA ASN A 62 11.19 -0.97 -10.71
C ASN A 62 10.88 -2.32 -11.37
N THR A 63 9.62 -2.76 -11.39
CA THR A 63 9.27 -4.07 -11.94
C THR A 63 9.71 -4.22 -13.40
N VAL A 64 9.61 -3.18 -14.23
CA VAL A 64 10.01 -3.22 -15.64
C VAL A 64 11.53 -3.41 -15.79
N GLN A 65 12.33 -2.70 -14.98
CA GLN A 65 13.79 -2.81 -15.02
C GLN A 65 14.26 -4.15 -14.46
N LEU A 66 13.64 -4.61 -13.37
CA LEU A 66 13.92 -5.93 -12.78
C LEU A 66 13.51 -7.07 -13.72
N GLN A 67 12.43 -6.89 -14.49
CA GLN A 67 11.99 -7.84 -15.50
C GLN A 67 13.10 -8.09 -16.54
N GLY A 68 13.66 -7.03 -17.12
CA GLY A 68 14.76 -7.15 -18.09
C GLY A 68 16.05 -7.68 -17.48
N ALA A 69 16.37 -7.30 -16.25
CA ALA A 69 17.61 -7.73 -15.59
C ALA A 69 17.60 -9.18 -15.11
N LEU A 70 16.43 -9.70 -14.71
CA LEU A 70 16.26 -11.08 -14.25
C LEU A 70 15.79 -12.03 -15.37
N GLY A 71 15.48 -11.51 -16.56
CA GLY A 71 14.96 -12.29 -17.68
C GLY A 71 13.60 -12.94 -17.40
N LEU A 72 12.76 -12.26 -16.61
CA LEU A 72 11.45 -12.77 -16.19
C LEU A 72 10.33 -12.25 -17.10
N ASP A 73 9.24 -13.00 -17.19
CA ASP A 73 8.04 -12.53 -17.86
C ASP A 73 7.28 -11.48 -17.03
N PRO A 74 6.40 -10.65 -17.65
CA PRO A 74 5.57 -9.68 -16.92
C PRO A 74 4.70 -10.34 -15.83
N THR A 75 4.23 -11.56 -16.08
CA THR A 75 3.46 -12.38 -15.13
C THR A 75 4.33 -12.89 -13.99
N GLU A 76 5.59 -13.24 -14.26
CA GLU A 76 6.53 -13.71 -13.26
C GLU A 76 6.98 -12.57 -12.34
N ILE A 77 7.47 -11.46 -12.90
CA ILE A 77 7.98 -10.35 -12.08
C ILE A 77 6.91 -9.75 -11.15
N ALA A 78 5.64 -9.79 -11.56
CA ALA A 78 4.53 -9.34 -10.73
C ALA A 78 4.34 -10.19 -9.46
N TRP A 79 4.79 -11.45 -9.44
CA TRP A 79 4.72 -12.29 -8.24
C TRP A 79 5.60 -11.79 -7.10
N LEU A 80 6.69 -11.06 -7.36
CA LEU A 80 7.59 -10.57 -6.32
C LEU A 80 6.87 -9.63 -5.31
N PRO A 81 6.24 -8.53 -5.74
CA PRO A 81 5.46 -7.68 -4.83
C PRO A 81 4.19 -8.38 -4.31
N ILE A 82 3.59 -9.29 -5.09
CA ILE A 82 2.41 -10.06 -4.65
C ILE A 82 2.78 -10.97 -3.47
N ALA A 83 3.84 -11.77 -3.59
CA ALA A 83 4.31 -12.69 -2.54
C ALA A 83 4.68 -11.95 -1.26
N TYR A 84 5.31 -10.77 -1.39
CA TYR A 84 5.60 -9.90 -0.25
C TYR A 84 4.31 -9.47 0.47
N VAL A 85 3.31 -8.98 -0.27
CA VAL A 85 2.03 -8.53 0.31
C VAL A 85 1.22 -9.68 0.88
N MET A 86 1.22 -10.85 0.22
CA MET A 86 0.56 -12.09 0.67
C MET A 86 1.00 -12.45 2.08
N THR A 87 2.31 -12.52 2.31
CA THR A 87 2.84 -12.94 3.60
C THR A 87 2.74 -11.83 4.65
N ASN A 88 2.94 -10.58 4.25
CA ASN A 88 2.80 -9.41 5.13
C ASN A 88 1.38 -9.29 5.69
N ALA A 89 0.35 -9.42 4.84
CA ALA A 89 -1.04 -9.36 5.25
C ALA A 89 -1.46 -10.56 6.12
N SER A 90 -0.89 -11.74 5.84
CA SER A 90 -1.22 -12.96 6.57
C SER A 90 -0.63 -12.99 7.98
N ILE A 91 0.66 -12.67 8.14
CA ILE A 91 1.39 -12.88 9.38
C ILE A 91 0.99 -11.90 10.51
N ASN A 92 0.38 -10.76 10.15
CA ASN A 92 0.16 -9.64 11.06
C ASN A 92 -0.61 -10.04 12.34
N LEU A 93 -1.57 -10.97 12.23
CA LEU A 93 -2.30 -11.55 13.36
C LEU A 93 -1.39 -12.29 14.36
N LEU A 94 -0.49 -13.13 13.85
CA LEU A 94 0.45 -13.90 14.67
C LEU A 94 1.48 -12.99 15.33
N LEU A 95 1.93 -11.93 14.64
CA LEU A 95 2.88 -10.97 15.20
C LEU A 95 2.33 -10.26 16.45
N ILE A 96 1.03 -9.99 16.50
CA ILE A 96 0.40 -9.38 17.69
C ILE A 96 0.49 -10.33 18.88
N LYS A 97 0.11 -11.60 18.72
CA LYS A 97 0.20 -12.61 19.79
C LYS A 97 1.63 -12.91 20.19
N PHE A 98 2.56 -12.94 19.23
CA PHE A 98 3.98 -13.08 19.52
C PHE A 98 4.47 -12.00 20.48
N ARG A 99 4.12 -10.73 20.23
CA ARG A 99 4.48 -9.62 21.13
C ARG A 99 3.83 -9.74 22.50
N GLN A 100 2.57 -10.16 22.56
CA GLN A 100 1.86 -10.33 23.83
C GLN A 100 2.49 -11.42 24.70
N GLN A 101 2.95 -12.51 24.10
CA GLN A 101 3.51 -13.63 24.85
C GLN A 101 5.00 -13.45 25.16
N PHE A 102 5.81 -13.11 24.16
CA PHE A 102 7.26 -13.08 24.29
C PHE A 102 7.82 -11.69 24.62
N GLY A 103 7.05 -10.63 24.39
CA GLY A 103 7.50 -9.26 24.65
C GLY A 103 7.97 -8.51 23.41
N LEU A 104 8.32 -7.23 23.60
CA LEU A 104 8.78 -6.37 22.49
C LEU A 104 10.23 -6.58 22.11
N ARG A 105 11.08 -6.93 23.08
CA ARG A 105 12.51 -7.11 22.86
C ARG A 105 12.85 -8.30 21.94
N PRO A 106 12.40 -9.55 22.21
CA PRO A 106 12.67 -10.65 21.30
C PRO A 106 11.99 -10.44 19.95
N PHE A 107 10.82 -9.80 19.93
CA PHE A 107 10.15 -9.41 18.69
C PHE A 107 11.01 -8.48 17.84
N ALA A 108 11.54 -7.39 18.42
CA ALA A 108 12.35 -6.44 17.67
C ALA A 108 13.64 -7.07 17.13
N LEU A 109 14.37 -7.81 17.97
CA LEU A 109 15.64 -8.42 17.58
C LEU A 109 15.46 -9.54 16.55
N LEU A 110 14.47 -10.42 16.74
CA LEU A 110 14.24 -11.55 15.84
C LEU A 110 13.82 -11.06 14.45
N PHE A 111 12.79 -10.23 14.37
CA PHE A 111 12.22 -9.86 13.07
C PHE A 111 13.06 -8.82 12.34
N SER A 112 13.69 -7.86 13.03
CA SER A 112 14.64 -6.96 12.37
C SER A 112 15.90 -7.69 11.95
N GLY A 113 16.42 -8.62 12.76
CA GLY A 113 17.54 -9.47 12.38
C GLY A 113 17.22 -10.36 11.17
N LEU A 114 16.04 -11.00 11.17
CA LEU A 114 15.55 -11.79 10.05
C LEU A 114 15.41 -10.94 8.79
N TYR A 115 14.83 -9.73 8.90
CA TYR A 115 14.72 -8.81 7.76
C TYR A 115 16.09 -8.43 7.19
N THR A 116 17.08 -8.13 8.04
CA THR A 116 18.46 -7.85 7.60
C THR A 116 19.10 -9.04 6.90
N ILE A 117 18.94 -10.25 7.43
CA ILE A 117 19.46 -11.49 6.81
C ILE A 117 18.80 -11.73 5.45
N LEU A 118 17.49 -11.51 5.33
CA LEU A 118 16.75 -11.69 4.08
C LEU A 118 17.10 -10.62 3.04
N ALA A 119 17.32 -9.37 3.45
CA ALA A 119 17.82 -8.30 2.58
C ALA A 119 19.23 -8.65 2.05
N PHE A 120 20.09 -9.26 2.87
CA PHE A 120 21.37 -9.79 2.42
C PHE A 120 21.21 -10.99 1.47
N ALA A 121 20.29 -11.91 1.78
CA ALA A 121 20.04 -13.10 0.97
C ALA A 121 19.55 -12.75 -0.45
N HIS A 122 18.85 -11.63 -0.63
CA HIS A 122 18.43 -11.14 -1.95
C HIS A 122 19.61 -10.92 -2.92
N LEU A 123 20.82 -10.65 -2.42
CA LEU A 123 22.01 -10.47 -3.26
C LEU A 123 22.44 -11.76 -3.97
N PHE A 124 21.97 -12.92 -3.50
CA PHE A 124 22.32 -14.24 -4.01
C PHE A 124 21.19 -14.90 -4.81
N VAL A 125 20.03 -14.24 -4.92
CA VAL A 125 18.90 -14.72 -5.71
C VAL A 125 19.27 -14.72 -7.19
N ARG A 126 19.04 -15.86 -7.87
CA ARG A 126 19.32 -16.05 -9.30
C ARG A 126 18.12 -16.58 -10.08
N ASP A 127 17.25 -17.33 -9.40
CA ASP A 127 16.10 -17.99 -10.01
C ASP A 127 14.78 -17.43 -9.47
N PHE A 128 13.73 -17.48 -10.29
CA PHE A 128 12.38 -17.02 -9.93
C PHE A 128 11.85 -17.60 -8.61
N ALA A 129 12.02 -18.92 -8.40
CA ALA A 129 11.56 -19.59 -7.18
C ALA A 129 12.26 -19.05 -5.94
N THR A 130 13.58 -18.83 -6.02
CA THR A 130 14.35 -18.23 -4.93
C THR A 130 13.94 -16.78 -4.70
N ALA A 131 13.64 -16.02 -5.75
CA ALA A 131 13.18 -14.65 -5.65
C ALA A 131 11.84 -14.55 -4.90
N ILE A 132 10.87 -15.40 -5.25
CA ILE A 132 9.59 -15.47 -4.54
C ILE A 132 9.78 -15.88 -3.08
N ALA A 133 10.60 -16.90 -2.81
CA ALA A 133 10.79 -17.40 -1.45
C ALA A 133 11.38 -16.34 -0.53
N VAL A 134 12.47 -15.67 -0.96
CA VAL A 134 13.09 -14.62 -0.15
C VAL A 134 12.15 -13.40 -0.04
N ARG A 135 11.40 -13.06 -1.09
CA ARG A 135 10.39 -11.99 -1.03
C ARG A 135 9.25 -12.27 -0.08
N GLY A 136 8.71 -13.49 -0.11
CA GLY A 136 7.68 -13.93 0.82
C GLY A 136 8.19 -13.86 2.26
N ALA A 137 9.39 -14.34 2.53
CA ALA A 137 10.00 -14.25 3.86
C ALA A 137 10.23 -12.78 4.28
N SER A 138 10.69 -11.91 3.38
CA SER A 138 10.88 -10.48 3.64
C SER A 138 9.55 -9.79 3.98
N GLY A 139 8.46 -10.15 3.29
CA GLY A 139 7.12 -9.64 3.58
C GLY A 139 6.67 -9.96 5.02
N MET A 140 6.99 -11.16 5.51
CA MET A 140 6.70 -11.55 6.90
C MET A 140 7.48 -10.69 7.90
N ALA A 141 8.79 -10.55 7.69
CA ALA A 141 9.65 -9.81 8.59
C ALA A 141 9.34 -8.29 8.56
N ALA A 142 9.00 -7.74 7.40
CA ALA A 142 8.65 -6.33 7.23
C ALA A 142 7.38 -5.92 7.99
N ALA A 143 6.39 -6.81 8.14
CA ALA A 143 5.18 -6.53 8.93
C ALA A 143 5.53 -6.19 10.39
N ALA A 144 6.61 -6.78 10.92
CA ALA A 144 7.12 -6.44 12.24
C ALA A 144 7.77 -5.07 12.29
N LEU A 145 8.55 -4.68 11.26
CA LEU A 145 9.15 -3.35 11.16
C LEU A 145 8.08 -2.24 11.17
N SER A 146 6.97 -2.43 10.46
CA SER A 146 5.86 -1.46 10.49
C SER A 146 5.30 -1.26 11.91
N SER A 147 5.15 -2.36 12.67
CA SER A 147 4.71 -2.29 14.07
C SER A 147 5.75 -1.59 14.95
N LEU A 148 7.04 -1.88 14.76
CA LEU A 148 8.13 -1.25 15.50
C LEU A 148 8.22 0.25 15.21
N GLY A 149 8.15 0.67 13.95
CA GLY A 149 8.16 2.08 13.57
C GLY A 149 7.07 2.88 14.29
N LEU A 150 5.84 2.33 14.34
CA LEU A 150 4.74 2.91 15.11
C LEU A 150 5.07 3.02 16.61
N TYR A 151 5.58 1.95 17.21
CA TYR A 151 5.89 1.93 18.64
C TYR A 151 7.05 2.84 19.04
N TYR A 152 8.10 2.93 18.23
CA TYR A 152 9.16 3.90 18.41
C TYR A 152 8.62 5.33 18.30
N MET A 153 7.73 5.60 17.34
CA MET A 153 7.11 6.93 17.20
C MET A 153 6.25 7.28 18.42
N MET A 154 5.49 6.32 18.95
CA MET A 154 4.70 6.51 20.17
C MET A 154 5.52 6.91 21.40
N GLN A 155 6.81 6.59 21.43
CA GLN A 155 7.74 6.98 22.51
C GLN A 155 8.47 8.32 22.22
N ALA A 156 8.39 8.80 20.97
CA ALA A 156 9.01 10.05 20.56
C ALA A 156 8.25 11.29 21.04
N LEU A 157 6.93 11.18 21.26
CA LEU A 157 6.10 12.28 21.74
C LEU A 157 5.61 12.04 23.18
N PRO A 158 5.41 13.11 23.98
CA PRO A 158 4.82 12.99 25.31
C PRO A 158 3.43 12.36 25.27
N SER A 159 2.98 11.75 26.38
CA SER A 159 1.68 11.06 26.48
C SER A 159 0.49 11.90 25.98
N LYS A 160 0.49 13.21 26.26
CA LYS A 160 -0.52 14.18 25.76
C LYS A 160 -0.68 14.20 24.24
N TRP A 161 0.37 13.89 23.48
CA TRP A 161 0.39 13.94 22.02
C TRP A 161 0.49 12.56 21.38
N ARG A 162 0.18 11.50 22.14
CA ARG A 162 0.30 10.12 21.66
C ARG A 162 -0.54 9.82 20.42
N LEU A 163 -1.76 10.36 20.32
CA LEU A 163 -2.58 10.15 19.12
C LEU A 163 -1.90 10.74 17.88
N LYS A 164 -1.24 11.89 18.01
CA LYS A 164 -0.42 12.49 16.94
C LYS A 164 0.76 11.59 16.60
N ALA A 165 1.39 10.98 17.61
CA ALA A 165 2.48 10.01 17.41
C ALA A 165 2.03 8.77 16.62
N ILE A 166 0.82 8.27 16.88
CA ILE A 166 0.23 7.16 16.12
C ILE A 166 0.03 7.56 14.67
N VAL A 167 -0.52 8.76 14.42
CA VAL A 167 -0.69 9.29 13.05
C VAL A 167 0.65 9.40 12.32
N LEU A 168 1.68 9.97 12.96
CA LEU A 168 3.03 10.05 12.40
C LEU A 168 3.64 8.67 12.15
N GLY A 169 3.46 7.73 13.09
CA GLY A 169 4.07 6.40 13.03
C GLY A 169 3.56 5.54 11.88
N ILE A 170 2.29 5.70 11.49
CA ILE A 170 1.73 5.03 10.31
C ILE A 170 1.90 5.87 9.04
N GLY A 171 1.93 7.20 9.17
CA GLY A 171 2.10 8.11 8.04
C GLY A 171 3.49 8.04 7.41
N VAL A 172 4.56 8.01 8.21
CA VAL A 172 5.95 8.05 7.71
C VAL A 172 6.28 6.91 6.73
N PRO A 173 5.93 5.64 6.98
CA PRO A 173 6.11 4.56 6.01
C PRO A 173 5.49 4.82 4.63
N GLN A 174 4.40 5.61 4.54
CA GLN A 174 3.75 5.90 3.27
C GLN A 174 4.58 6.82 2.37
N CYS A 175 5.49 7.60 2.96
CA CYS A 175 6.42 8.43 2.20
C CYS A 175 7.51 7.59 1.50
N ALA A 176 7.63 6.29 1.80
CA ALA A 176 8.59 5.40 1.17
C ALA A 176 8.32 5.18 -0.32
N ALA A 177 7.05 5.15 -0.76
CA ALA A 177 6.72 4.91 -2.16
C ALA A 177 7.26 6.02 -3.11
N PRO A 178 7.00 7.31 -2.88
CA PRO A 178 7.59 8.37 -3.70
C PRO A 178 9.12 8.46 -3.53
N LEU A 179 9.66 8.19 -2.33
CA LEU A 179 11.13 8.12 -2.14
C LEU A 179 11.77 7.00 -2.96
N ALA A 180 11.13 5.83 -3.05
CA ALA A 180 11.63 4.72 -3.84
C ALA A 180 11.80 5.15 -5.29
N ARG A 181 10.81 5.84 -5.88
CA ARG A 181 10.91 6.37 -7.24
C ARG A 181 12.00 7.43 -7.42
N LEU A 182 12.31 8.21 -6.38
CA LEU A 182 13.37 9.22 -6.41
C LEU A 182 14.77 8.61 -6.40
N PHE A 183 15.01 7.59 -5.56
CA PHE A 183 16.34 6.96 -5.45
C PHE A 183 16.61 5.93 -6.54
N SER A 184 15.56 5.33 -7.11
CA SER A 184 15.70 4.21 -8.05
C SER A 184 16.56 4.50 -9.29
N PRO A 185 16.41 5.65 -9.99
CA PRO A 185 17.26 5.99 -11.14
C PRO A 185 18.76 5.91 -10.85
N GLU A 186 19.21 6.59 -9.79
CA GLU A 186 20.63 6.64 -9.42
C GLU A 186 21.14 5.27 -8.96
N LEU A 187 20.34 4.55 -8.18
CA LEU A 187 20.71 3.21 -7.69
C LEU A 187 20.85 2.21 -8.85
N LEU A 188 19.91 2.25 -9.80
CA LEU A 188 19.93 1.40 -10.99
C LEU A 188 21.10 1.74 -11.93
N ALA A 189 21.47 3.02 -12.06
CA ALA A 189 22.58 3.46 -12.90
C ALA A 189 23.95 2.90 -12.44
N MET A 190 24.13 2.63 -11.15
CA MET A 190 25.41 2.15 -10.59
C MET A 190 25.68 0.66 -10.88
N SER A 191 24.75 -0.23 -10.53
CA SER A 191 24.92 -1.69 -10.72
C SER A 191 23.60 -2.42 -10.95
N HIS A 192 22.65 -1.76 -11.61
CA HIS A 192 21.30 -2.27 -11.87
C HIS A 192 20.62 -2.66 -10.54
N TRP A 193 20.15 -3.91 -10.45
CA TRP A 193 19.33 -4.42 -9.36
C TRP A 193 20.10 -4.69 -8.07
N ARG A 194 21.43 -4.93 -8.13
CA ARG A 194 22.23 -5.26 -6.95
C ARG A 194 22.34 -4.08 -5.98
N THR A 195 22.50 -2.86 -6.50
CA THR A 195 22.55 -1.64 -5.67
C THR A 195 21.25 -1.43 -4.89
N LEU A 196 20.09 -1.74 -5.50
CA LEU A 196 18.79 -1.62 -4.82
C LEU A 196 18.73 -2.49 -3.56
N TYR A 197 19.15 -3.76 -3.67
CA TYR A 197 19.16 -4.67 -2.52
C TYR A 197 20.28 -4.37 -1.53
N LEU A 198 21.45 -3.87 -1.98
CA LEU A 198 22.50 -3.39 -1.08
C LEU A 198 22.04 -2.19 -0.26
N PHE A 199 21.29 -1.28 -0.88
CA PHE A 199 20.68 -0.14 -0.21
C PHE A 199 19.63 -0.58 0.82
N GLU A 200 18.74 -1.50 0.44
CA GLU A 200 17.77 -2.11 1.37
C GLU A 200 18.48 -2.80 2.55
N PHE A 201 19.54 -3.57 2.28
CA PHE A 201 20.36 -4.22 3.30
C PHE A 201 21.03 -3.21 4.25
N GLY A 202 21.61 -2.13 3.71
CA GLY A 202 22.21 -1.07 4.51
C GLY A 202 21.19 -0.41 5.45
N LEU A 203 20.00 -0.08 4.95
CA LEU A 203 18.91 0.45 5.76
C LEU A 203 18.45 -0.53 6.85
N ALA A 204 18.32 -1.81 6.50
CA ALA A 204 17.98 -2.87 7.44
C ALA A 204 19.05 -3.02 8.55
N ALA A 205 20.33 -2.98 8.19
CA ALA A 205 21.44 -3.10 9.13
C ALA A 205 21.51 -1.89 10.09
N ILE A 206 21.36 -0.66 9.59
CA ILE A 206 21.34 0.54 10.42
C ILE A 206 20.10 0.55 11.33
N SER A 207 18.95 0.09 10.82
CA SER A 207 17.73 -0.08 11.63
C SER A 207 17.95 -1.09 12.77
N LEU A 208 18.55 -2.24 12.48
CA LEU A 208 18.88 -3.25 13.49
C LEU A 208 19.86 -2.70 14.55
N ALA A 209 20.92 -2.02 14.11
CA ALA A 209 21.89 -1.40 15.01
C ALA A 209 21.22 -0.34 15.93
N SER A 210 20.30 0.45 15.37
CA SER A 210 19.54 1.45 16.11
C SER A 210 18.62 0.84 17.17
N ILE A 211 17.95 -0.27 16.83
CA ILE A 211 17.08 -1.02 17.76
C ILE A 211 17.90 -1.61 18.92
N ILE A 212 19.10 -2.13 18.63
CA ILE A 212 20.01 -2.65 19.65
C ILE A 212 20.50 -1.53 20.57
N ALA A 213 20.84 -0.38 19.99
CA ALA A 213 21.35 0.79 20.71
C ALA A 213 20.30 1.45 21.61
N LEU A 214 19.08 1.67 21.11
CA LEU A 214 17.98 2.26 21.86
C LEU A 214 16.76 1.34 21.90
N ARG A 215 16.62 0.65 23.03
CA ARG A 215 15.57 -0.34 23.26
C ARG A 215 14.23 0.31 23.56
N LEU A 216 13.15 -0.31 23.08
CA LEU A 216 11.80 0.03 23.51
C LEU A 216 11.61 -0.30 25.00
N PRO A 217 10.76 0.46 25.71
CA PRO A 217 10.38 0.12 27.07
C PRO A 217 9.64 -1.23 27.16
N PRO A 218 9.72 -1.93 28.30
CA PRO A 218 9.09 -3.23 28.47
C PRO A 218 7.57 -3.18 28.29
N THR A 219 6.98 -4.29 27.86
CA THR A 219 5.53 -4.47 27.74
C THR A 219 4.96 -5.38 28.82
N GLN A 220 3.63 -5.36 28.99
CA GLN A 220 2.92 -6.37 29.75
C GLN A 220 2.72 -7.62 28.91
N ARG A 221 3.15 -8.75 29.47
CA ARG A 221 3.06 -10.06 28.84
C ARG A 221 1.82 -10.81 29.31
N LEU A 222 1.17 -11.50 28.38
CA LEU A 222 0.04 -12.39 28.64
C LEU A 222 0.22 -13.65 27.79
N LYS A 223 -0.19 -14.81 28.31
CA LYS A 223 -0.19 -16.05 27.52
C LYS A 223 -1.25 -15.91 26.43
N ALA A 224 -0.81 -15.70 25.20
CA ALA A 224 -1.69 -15.32 24.09
C ALA A 224 -1.93 -16.45 23.08
N PHE A 225 -0.97 -17.37 22.91
CA PHE A 225 -1.13 -18.47 21.94
C PHE A 225 -2.03 -19.59 22.47
N GLU A 226 -3.03 -19.95 21.67
CA GLU A 226 -3.88 -21.12 21.83
C GLU A 226 -3.64 -22.09 20.65
N PRO A 227 -3.75 -23.42 20.86
CA PRO A 227 -3.48 -24.41 19.80
C PRO A 227 -4.39 -24.24 18.59
N LEU A 228 -5.64 -23.84 18.81
CA LEU A 228 -6.57 -23.57 17.71
C LEU A 228 -6.11 -22.39 16.85
N ASP A 229 -5.30 -21.43 17.36
CA ASP A 229 -4.82 -20.28 16.59
C ASP A 229 -4.03 -20.72 15.36
N PHE A 230 -3.30 -21.82 15.48
CA PHE A 230 -2.57 -22.42 14.36
C PHE A 230 -3.53 -22.96 13.30
N LEU A 231 -4.67 -23.52 13.70
CA LEU A 231 -5.71 -23.96 12.77
C LEU A 231 -6.38 -22.77 12.07
N THR A 232 -6.81 -21.75 12.82
CA THR A 232 -7.38 -20.52 12.22
C THR A 232 -6.38 -19.90 11.25
N PHE A 233 -5.10 -19.81 11.63
CA PHE A 233 -4.05 -19.27 10.76
C PHE A 233 -3.78 -20.14 9.53
N ALA A 234 -3.76 -21.47 9.67
CA ALA A 234 -3.56 -22.40 8.57
C ALA A 234 -4.69 -22.34 7.53
N LEU A 235 -5.88 -21.89 7.91
CA LEU A 235 -7.00 -21.64 6.98
C LEU A 235 -6.96 -20.20 6.42
N TYR A 236 -6.69 -19.23 7.28
CA TYR A 236 -6.69 -17.80 6.94
C TYR A 236 -5.53 -17.41 6.01
N ALA A 237 -4.31 -17.85 6.30
CA ALA A 237 -3.13 -17.42 5.54
C ALA A 237 -3.17 -17.88 4.07
N PRO A 238 -3.53 -19.14 3.74
CA PRO A 238 -3.72 -19.53 2.34
C PRO A 238 -4.89 -18.81 1.67
N ALA A 239 -5.98 -18.54 2.39
CA ALA A 239 -7.11 -17.79 1.83
C ALA A 239 -6.69 -16.36 1.40
N ILE A 240 -6.05 -15.61 2.29
CA ILE A 240 -5.54 -14.27 1.98
C ILE A 240 -4.46 -14.32 0.91
N GLY A 241 -3.57 -15.32 0.96
CA GLY A 241 -2.58 -15.57 -0.07
C GLY A 241 -3.20 -15.72 -1.46
N LEU A 242 -4.20 -16.60 -1.59
CA LEU A 242 -4.91 -16.82 -2.86
C LEU A 242 -5.69 -15.57 -3.32
N PHE A 243 -6.31 -14.81 -2.40
CA PHE A 243 -6.95 -13.54 -2.76
C PHE A 243 -5.94 -12.53 -3.32
N CYS A 244 -4.79 -12.37 -2.67
CA CYS A 244 -3.72 -11.51 -3.15
C CYS A 244 -3.17 -11.98 -4.51
N ALA A 245 -3.02 -13.29 -4.72
CA ALA A 245 -2.61 -13.88 -5.99
C ALA A 245 -3.62 -13.57 -7.12
N VAL A 246 -4.92 -13.79 -6.87
CA VAL A 246 -5.99 -13.53 -7.83
C VAL A 246 -6.05 -12.04 -8.19
N LEU A 247 -6.00 -11.15 -7.21
CA LEU A 247 -6.03 -9.70 -7.48
C LEU A 247 -4.77 -9.22 -8.19
N GLY A 248 -3.59 -9.70 -7.77
CA GLY A 248 -2.32 -9.27 -8.33
C GLY A 248 -2.09 -9.76 -9.76
N GLN A 249 -2.47 -11.00 -10.07
CA GLN A 249 -2.27 -11.59 -11.40
C GLN A 249 -3.47 -11.45 -12.33
N GLY A 250 -4.69 -11.24 -11.80
CA GLY A 250 -5.94 -11.34 -12.57
C GLY A 250 -5.98 -10.49 -13.83
N ARG A 251 -5.42 -9.27 -13.77
CA ARG A 251 -5.29 -8.41 -14.95
C ARG A 251 -4.26 -8.93 -15.96
N LEU A 252 -3.12 -9.46 -15.49
CA LEU A 252 -1.98 -9.83 -16.32
C LEU A 252 -2.23 -11.12 -17.11
N VAL A 253 -2.77 -12.15 -16.46
CA VAL A 253 -3.13 -13.42 -17.12
C VAL A 253 -4.56 -13.42 -17.68
N TRP A 254 -5.27 -12.30 -17.51
CA TRP A 254 -6.68 -12.09 -17.79
C TRP A 254 -7.64 -13.02 -17.03
N TRP A 255 -8.60 -12.41 -16.32
CA TRP A 255 -9.49 -13.05 -15.35
C TRP A 255 -10.15 -14.36 -15.80
N THR A 256 -10.56 -14.45 -17.07
CA THR A 256 -11.29 -15.59 -17.62
C THR A 256 -10.43 -16.58 -18.41
N GLN A 257 -9.19 -16.22 -18.73
CA GLN A 257 -8.31 -17.08 -19.54
C GLN A 257 -7.53 -18.07 -18.67
N ALA A 258 -7.11 -17.65 -17.48
CA ALA A 258 -6.38 -18.50 -16.55
C ALA A 258 -7.31 -19.27 -15.61
N ALA A 259 -7.52 -20.57 -15.89
CA ALA A 259 -8.38 -21.44 -15.07
C ALA A 259 -7.97 -21.50 -13.58
N TRP A 260 -6.67 -21.34 -13.28
CA TRP A 260 -6.17 -21.36 -11.91
C TRP A 260 -6.74 -20.22 -11.05
N ILE A 261 -7.15 -19.09 -11.63
CA ILE A 261 -7.82 -17.99 -10.91
C ILE A 261 -9.17 -18.46 -10.36
N GLY A 262 -9.93 -19.18 -11.17
CA GLY A 262 -11.22 -19.76 -10.76
C GLY A 262 -11.05 -20.73 -9.60
N TRP A 263 -10.11 -21.68 -9.74
CA TRP A 263 -9.79 -22.63 -8.66
C TRP A 263 -9.27 -21.93 -7.40
N ALA A 264 -8.43 -20.91 -7.54
CA ALA A 264 -7.94 -20.12 -6.41
C ALA A 264 -9.09 -19.45 -5.66
N LEU A 265 -10.10 -18.89 -6.33
CA LEU A 265 -11.28 -18.33 -5.67
C LEU A 265 -12.18 -19.39 -5.03
N VAL A 266 -12.38 -20.51 -5.72
CA VAL A 266 -13.15 -21.66 -5.20
C VAL A 266 -12.52 -22.24 -3.94
N ILE A 267 -11.20 -22.14 -3.77
CA ILE A 267 -10.49 -22.56 -2.54
C ILE A 267 -10.45 -21.42 -1.50
N ALA A 268 -10.16 -20.19 -1.91
CA ALA A 268 -9.98 -19.05 -1.01
C ALA A 268 -11.27 -18.67 -0.26
N ILE A 269 -12.42 -18.67 -0.95
CA ILE A 269 -13.69 -18.27 -0.34
C ILE A 269 -14.11 -19.25 0.76
N PRO A 270 -14.15 -20.59 0.56
CA PRO A 270 -14.46 -21.53 1.63
C PRO A 270 -13.43 -21.54 2.75
N LEU A 271 -12.13 -21.42 2.46
CA LEU A 271 -11.10 -21.34 3.51
C LEU A 271 -11.30 -20.12 4.41
N LEU A 272 -11.59 -18.96 3.82
CA LEU A 272 -11.88 -17.75 4.57
C LEU A 272 -13.18 -17.88 5.37
N ALA A 273 -14.23 -18.44 4.75
CA ALA A 273 -15.51 -18.68 5.41
C ALA A 273 -15.37 -19.64 6.60
N LEU A 274 -14.60 -20.72 6.44
CA LEU A 274 -14.33 -21.70 7.50
C LEU A 274 -13.50 -21.08 8.62
N ALA A 275 -12.46 -20.30 8.29
CA ALA A 275 -11.66 -19.58 9.28
C ALA A 275 -12.54 -18.63 10.11
N LEU A 276 -13.42 -17.85 9.46
CA LEU A 276 -14.35 -16.95 10.14
C LEU A 276 -15.41 -17.70 10.96
N TRP A 277 -15.87 -18.85 10.48
CA TRP A 277 -16.85 -19.69 11.17
C TRP A 277 -16.26 -20.31 12.45
N ILE A 278 -15.05 -20.86 12.39
CA ILE A 278 -14.32 -21.35 13.57
C ILE A 278 -14.14 -20.22 14.57
N GLU A 279 -13.72 -19.04 14.10
CA GLU A 279 -13.48 -17.89 14.95
C GLU A 279 -14.76 -17.34 15.60
N HIS A 280 -15.90 -17.48 14.93
CA HIS A 280 -17.20 -17.08 15.47
C HIS A 280 -17.66 -17.92 16.68
N HIS A 281 -17.25 -19.20 16.73
CA HIS A 281 -17.67 -20.14 17.77
C HIS A 281 -16.65 -20.29 18.92
N ARG A 282 -15.53 -19.56 18.87
CA ARG A 282 -14.53 -19.59 19.92
C ARG A 282 -14.91 -18.80 21.16
N ALA A 283 -14.49 -19.32 22.32
CA ALA A 283 -14.57 -18.60 23.59
C ALA A 283 -13.61 -17.40 23.65
N ASN A 284 -12.39 -17.53 23.12
CA ASN A 284 -11.38 -16.47 23.03
C ASN A 284 -11.04 -16.15 21.56
N PRO A 285 -11.88 -15.37 20.86
CA PRO A 285 -11.66 -15.09 19.45
C PRO A 285 -10.48 -14.12 19.22
N LEU A 286 -9.58 -14.49 18.31
CA LEU A 286 -8.59 -13.67 17.61
C LEU A 286 -9.26 -12.52 16.82
N LEU A 287 -10.31 -12.86 16.07
CA LEU A 287 -11.11 -11.91 15.30
C LEU A 287 -12.51 -11.91 15.87
N ASN A 288 -12.90 -10.82 16.51
CA ASN A 288 -14.26 -10.71 17.01
C ASN A 288 -15.23 -10.49 15.83
N THR A 289 -15.67 -11.58 15.20
CA THR A 289 -16.46 -11.56 13.95
C THR A 289 -17.81 -10.90 14.14
N ARG A 290 -18.42 -11.00 15.33
CA ARG A 290 -19.67 -10.31 15.69
C ARG A 290 -19.50 -8.80 15.64
N TRP A 291 -18.40 -8.30 16.20
CA TRP A 291 -18.09 -6.86 16.16
C TRP A 291 -17.66 -6.40 14.77
N LEU A 292 -16.85 -7.19 14.05
CA LEU A 292 -16.45 -6.89 12.67
C LEU A 292 -17.65 -6.83 11.71
N GLY A 293 -18.67 -7.67 11.94
CA GLY A 293 -19.94 -7.66 11.19
C GLY A 293 -20.89 -6.52 11.56
N SER A 294 -20.56 -5.69 12.55
CA SER A 294 -21.38 -4.53 12.89
C SER A 294 -21.43 -3.54 11.73
N ILE A 295 -22.61 -2.93 11.53
CA ILE A 295 -22.83 -1.99 10.40
C ILE A 295 -21.83 -0.82 10.39
N ASP A 296 -21.35 -0.45 11.56
CA ASP A 296 -20.37 0.62 11.75
C ASP A 296 -18.97 0.24 11.25
N ILE A 297 -18.54 -0.99 11.47
CA ILE A 297 -17.24 -1.50 11.00
C ILE A 297 -17.30 -1.89 9.53
N VAL A 298 -18.42 -2.46 9.06
CA VAL A 298 -18.62 -2.74 7.63
C VAL A 298 -18.60 -1.45 6.81
N ARG A 299 -19.28 -0.39 7.26
CA ARG A 299 -19.21 0.93 6.59
C ARG A 299 -17.79 1.48 6.56
N PHE A 300 -17.05 1.37 7.66
CA PHE A 300 -15.65 1.77 7.72
C PHE A 300 -14.79 0.98 6.73
N ALA A 301 -14.99 -0.34 6.67
CA ALA A 301 -14.26 -1.22 5.76
C ALA A 301 -14.51 -0.84 4.29
N ILE A 302 -15.77 -0.60 3.92
CA ILE A 302 -16.14 -0.17 2.56
C ILE A 302 -15.49 1.18 2.23
N VAL A 303 -15.61 2.19 3.11
CA VAL A 303 -15.02 3.52 2.88
C VAL A 303 -13.50 3.43 2.76
N THR A 304 -12.85 2.66 3.62
CA THR A 304 -11.39 2.47 3.59
C THR A 304 -10.94 1.73 2.34
N LEU A 305 -11.67 0.68 1.94
CA LEU A 305 -11.40 -0.05 0.71
C LEU A 305 -11.56 0.84 -0.52
N MET A 306 -12.65 1.62 -0.60
CA MET A 306 -12.87 2.56 -1.70
C MET A 306 -11.81 3.66 -1.74
N ALA A 307 -11.43 4.22 -0.59
CA ALA A 307 -10.34 5.19 -0.52
C ALA A 307 -9.03 4.57 -1.03
N ARG A 308 -8.75 3.30 -0.70
CA ARG A 308 -7.57 2.60 -1.20
C ARG A 308 -7.60 2.35 -2.70
N ILE A 309 -8.76 2.06 -3.28
CA ILE A 309 -8.92 1.96 -4.74
C ILE A 309 -8.66 3.33 -5.40
N VAL A 310 -9.23 4.40 -4.86
CA VAL A 310 -9.05 5.77 -5.35
C VAL A 310 -7.59 6.19 -5.28
N PHE A 311 -6.88 5.92 -4.18
CA PHE A 311 -5.46 6.26 -4.04
C PHE A 311 -4.53 5.37 -4.90
N SER A 312 -4.98 4.21 -5.36
CA SER A 312 -4.22 3.40 -6.32
C SER A 312 -4.08 4.06 -7.70
N GLU A 313 -4.84 5.13 -7.97
CA GLU A 313 -4.69 5.96 -9.17
C GLU A 313 -3.24 6.43 -9.35
N GLN A 314 -2.59 6.97 -8.32
CA GLN A 314 -1.23 7.54 -8.47
C GLN A 314 -0.22 6.51 -9.02
N ASN A 315 -0.30 5.26 -8.56
CA ASN A 315 0.62 4.20 -8.97
C ASN A 315 0.24 3.58 -10.33
N PHE A 316 -1.04 3.54 -10.68
CA PHE A 316 -1.52 2.88 -11.89
C PHE A 316 -1.89 3.86 -13.02
N GLY A 317 -2.69 4.88 -12.71
CA GLY A 317 -3.19 5.90 -13.62
C GLY A 317 -2.09 6.83 -14.13
N ALA A 318 -1.68 7.83 -13.35
CA ALA A 318 -0.68 8.82 -13.79
C ALA A 318 0.63 8.17 -14.27
N VAL A 319 1.22 7.30 -13.47
CA VAL A 319 2.47 6.59 -13.85
C VAL A 319 2.25 5.72 -15.09
N GLY A 320 1.13 5.01 -15.18
CA GLY A 320 0.82 4.16 -16.32
C GLY A 320 0.63 4.95 -17.61
N LEU A 321 -0.04 6.10 -17.56
CA LEU A 321 -0.19 7.02 -18.68
C LEU A 321 1.17 7.53 -19.15
N LEU A 322 1.98 8.06 -18.24
CA LEU A 322 3.29 8.62 -18.60
C LEU A 322 4.22 7.53 -19.18
N THR A 323 4.17 6.32 -18.61
CA THR A 323 4.92 5.16 -19.15
C THR A 323 4.41 4.79 -20.55
N ALA A 324 3.09 4.79 -20.79
CA ALA A 324 2.51 4.54 -22.10
C ALA A 324 2.86 5.62 -23.14
N LEU A 325 3.14 6.85 -22.69
CA LEU A 325 3.66 7.95 -23.52
C LEU A 325 5.18 7.88 -23.74
N GLY A 326 5.85 6.84 -23.23
CA GLY A 326 7.27 6.60 -23.41
C GLY A 326 8.17 7.34 -22.42
N GLN A 327 7.62 7.84 -21.31
CA GLN A 327 8.45 8.41 -20.25
C GLN A 327 9.08 7.31 -19.39
N ASN A 328 10.36 7.50 -19.07
CA ASN A 328 11.13 6.61 -18.20
C ASN A 328 11.17 7.14 -16.77
N ASN A 329 11.53 6.26 -15.82
CA ASN A 329 11.64 6.61 -14.39
C ASN A 329 12.54 7.83 -14.13
N ASP A 330 13.60 8.02 -14.92
CA ASP A 330 14.52 9.17 -14.80
C ASP A 330 13.80 10.53 -14.97
N GLN A 331 12.74 10.56 -15.79
CA GLN A 331 11.96 11.76 -16.05
C GLN A 331 10.92 12.06 -14.95
N PHE A 332 10.75 11.15 -13.99
CA PHE A 332 9.80 11.33 -12.89
C PHE A 332 10.41 11.95 -11.63
N GLY A 333 11.72 12.28 -11.62
CA GLY A 333 12.41 12.79 -10.43
C GLY A 333 11.72 14.00 -9.79
N THR A 334 11.37 15.01 -10.58
CA THR A 334 10.66 16.20 -10.08
C THR A 334 9.24 15.87 -9.62
N LEU A 335 8.49 15.05 -10.37
CA LEU A 335 7.14 14.61 -10.02
C LEU A 335 7.11 13.95 -8.63
N PHE A 336 8.02 12.99 -8.39
CA PHE A 336 8.08 12.27 -7.12
C PHE A 336 8.73 13.06 -6.00
N THR A 337 9.58 14.04 -6.29
CA THR A 337 10.04 15.03 -5.29
C THR A 337 8.87 15.85 -4.76
N ILE A 338 8.03 16.38 -5.66
CA ILE A 338 6.83 17.13 -5.29
C ILE A 338 5.86 16.22 -4.53
N ALA A 339 5.61 15.00 -5.01
CA ALA A 339 4.75 14.03 -4.35
C ALA A 339 5.28 13.63 -2.96
N PHE A 340 6.59 13.52 -2.77
CA PHE A 340 7.21 13.24 -1.48
C PHE A 340 6.99 14.39 -0.49
N ILE A 341 7.28 15.63 -0.91
CA ILE A 341 7.07 16.82 -0.08
C ILE A 341 5.59 16.93 0.31
N ALA A 342 4.68 16.71 -0.64
CA ALA A 342 3.24 16.71 -0.40
C ALA A 342 2.80 15.58 0.54
N SER A 343 3.39 14.38 0.41
CA SER A 343 3.14 13.24 1.31
C SER A 343 3.55 13.58 2.75
N VAL A 344 4.74 14.15 2.94
CA VAL A 344 5.25 14.60 4.25
C VAL A 344 4.33 15.68 4.83
N ALA A 345 3.94 16.67 4.01
CA ALA A 345 3.00 17.70 4.40
C ALA A 345 1.65 17.11 4.84
N GLY A 346 1.15 16.09 4.12
CA GLY A 346 -0.09 15.38 4.47
C GLY A 346 0.00 14.64 5.81
N VAL A 347 1.11 13.95 6.08
CA VAL A 347 1.35 13.29 7.39
C VAL A 347 1.38 14.32 8.52
N ILE A 348 2.11 15.41 8.35
CA ILE A 348 2.24 16.47 9.36
C ILE A 348 0.90 17.18 9.57
N ALA A 349 0.22 17.59 8.50
CA ALA A 349 -1.08 18.23 8.57
C ALA A 349 -2.10 17.34 9.26
N SER A 350 -2.10 16.03 8.98
CA SER A 350 -2.96 15.04 9.64
C SER A 350 -2.72 14.98 11.14
N ALA A 351 -1.45 14.98 11.57
CA ALA A 351 -1.10 14.98 12.98
C ALA A 351 -1.43 16.31 13.69
N VAL A 352 -1.28 17.45 13.01
CA VAL A 352 -1.54 18.79 13.58
C VAL A 352 -3.03 19.07 13.68
N THR A 353 -3.79 18.82 12.62
CA THR A 353 -5.25 19.07 12.53
C THR A 353 -6.11 18.00 13.18
N LEU A 354 -5.47 17.00 13.81
CA LEU A 354 -6.15 15.88 14.42
C LEU A 354 -7.14 16.33 15.51
N ASP A 355 -8.42 16.07 15.26
CA ASP A 355 -9.51 16.22 16.21
C ASP A 355 -10.28 14.89 16.32
N VAL A 356 -10.17 14.25 17.49
CA VAL A 356 -10.78 12.94 17.78
C VAL A 356 -12.31 13.00 17.73
N THR A 357 -12.90 14.19 17.94
CA THR A 357 -14.35 14.36 17.89
C THR A 357 -14.89 14.43 16.47
N ARG A 358 -14.04 14.76 15.49
CA ARG A 358 -14.42 15.10 14.10
C ARG A 358 -13.63 14.32 13.05
N LEU A 359 -13.33 13.05 13.31
CA LEU A 359 -12.51 12.19 12.44
C LEU A 359 -13.07 11.97 11.02
N THR A 360 -14.37 12.13 10.80
CA THR A 360 -14.98 11.97 9.47
C THR A 360 -14.67 13.13 8.52
N HIS A 361 -14.48 14.36 9.03
CA HIS A 361 -14.24 15.53 8.18
C HIS A 361 -12.88 15.49 7.46
N PRO A 362 -11.76 15.16 8.11
CA PRO A 362 -10.47 14.97 7.42
C PRO A 362 -10.52 13.90 6.34
N VAL A 363 -11.23 12.79 6.59
CA VAL A 363 -11.40 11.70 5.62
C VAL A 363 -12.16 12.18 4.39
N MET A 364 -13.28 12.89 4.59
CA MET A 364 -14.06 13.47 3.50
C MET A 364 -13.24 14.48 2.69
N PHE A 365 -12.46 15.31 3.38
CA PHE A 365 -11.61 16.32 2.75
C PHE A 365 -10.55 15.67 1.84
N ALA A 366 -9.82 14.66 2.34
CA ALA A 366 -8.84 13.92 1.54
C ALA A 366 -9.46 13.30 0.29
N ILE A 367 -10.56 12.56 0.44
CA ILE A 367 -11.19 11.86 -0.70
C ILE A 367 -11.78 12.88 -1.69
N GLY A 368 -12.35 13.98 -1.20
CA GLY A 368 -12.87 15.06 -2.05
C GLY A 368 -11.78 15.77 -2.86
N LEU A 369 -10.60 15.99 -2.27
CA LEU A 369 -9.45 16.53 -2.98
C LEU A 369 -8.98 15.61 -4.12
N VAL A 370 -8.97 14.29 -3.90
CA VAL A 370 -8.66 13.35 -4.98
C VAL A 370 -9.70 13.37 -6.08
N ALA A 371 -10.99 13.57 -5.75
CA ALA A 371 -12.03 13.70 -6.77
C ALA A 371 -11.76 14.85 -7.74
N ILE A 372 -11.32 16.00 -7.21
CA ILE A 372 -10.97 17.19 -8.00
C ILE A 372 -9.70 16.93 -8.83
N ALA A 373 -8.64 16.40 -8.19
CA ALA A 373 -7.38 16.14 -8.87
C ALA A 373 -7.52 15.11 -10.00
N ALA A 374 -8.21 13.99 -9.75
CA ALA A 374 -8.46 12.96 -10.76
C ALA A 374 -9.36 13.50 -11.89
N TYR A 375 -10.33 14.38 -11.60
CA TYR A 375 -11.13 14.99 -12.66
C TYR A 375 -10.28 15.89 -13.57
N ALA A 376 -9.35 16.66 -13.00
CA ALA A 376 -8.41 17.48 -13.76
C ALA A 376 -7.49 16.62 -14.65
N ASP A 377 -6.98 15.49 -14.14
CA ASP A 377 -6.13 14.56 -14.90
C ASP A 377 -6.87 13.91 -16.09
N SER A 378 -8.22 13.86 -16.06
CA SER A 378 -9.03 13.27 -17.14
C SER A 378 -9.02 14.01 -18.47
N PHE A 379 -8.38 15.18 -18.53
CA PHE A 379 -8.20 15.98 -19.74
C PHE A 379 -6.81 15.78 -20.37
N SER A 380 -6.11 14.69 -20.01
CA SER A 380 -4.79 14.39 -20.55
C SER A 380 -4.83 14.11 -22.05
N THR A 381 -3.74 14.45 -22.75
CA THR A 381 -3.57 14.30 -24.20
C THR A 381 -2.24 13.63 -24.51
N ASN A 382 -1.94 13.42 -25.79
CA ASN A 382 -0.64 12.88 -26.23
C ASN A 382 0.56 13.79 -25.88
N LEU A 383 0.31 15.07 -25.60
CA LEU A 383 1.30 16.05 -25.17
C LEU A 383 1.55 16.02 -23.66
N THR A 384 0.68 15.37 -22.87
CA THR A 384 0.83 15.32 -21.42
C THR A 384 2.15 14.66 -21.03
N ARG A 385 2.89 15.33 -20.14
CA ARG A 385 4.14 14.90 -19.53
C ARG A 385 4.03 15.05 -18.01
N ALA A 386 5.10 14.67 -17.33
CA ALA A 386 5.18 14.79 -15.88
C ALA A 386 4.82 16.20 -15.35
N PRO A 387 5.26 17.33 -15.96
CA PRO A 387 4.97 18.67 -15.46
C PRO A 387 3.48 19.03 -15.38
N GLU A 388 2.66 18.59 -16.33
CA GLU A 388 1.22 18.86 -16.29
C GLU A 388 0.52 18.15 -15.12
N LEU A 389 1.12 17.08 -14.60
CA LEU A 389 0.57 16.28 -13.50
C LEU A 389 1.14 16.67 -12.12
N TYR A 390 2.05 17.64 -12.02
CA TYR A 390 2.69 17.99 -10.74
C TYR A 390 1.68 18.41 -9.66
N ALA A 391 0.73 19.28 -10.00
CA ALA A 391 -0.23 19.80 -9.04
C ALA A 391 -1.22 18.72 -8.57
N THR A 392 -1.78 17.96 -9.51
CA THR A 392 -2.77 16.92 -9.23
C THR A 392 -2.15 15.77 -8.44
N GLN A 393 -0.95 15.32 -8.83
CA GLN A 393 -0.25 14.24 -8.13
C GLN A 393 0.28 14.68 -6.75
N ALA A 394 0.61 15.97 -6.56
CA ALA A 394 0.87 16.52 -5.23
C ALA A 394 -0.37 16.41 -4.32
N VAL A 395 -1.54 16.81 -4.84
CA VAL A 395 -2.80 16.76 -4.09
C VAL A 395 -3.18 15.32 -3.73
N ILE A 396 -2.98 14.37 -4.64
CA ILE A 396 -3.28 12.94 -4.39
C ILE A 396 -2.31 12.34 -3.37
N ALA A 397 -1.02 12.67 -3.48
CA ALA A 397 0.00 12.25 -2.50
C ALA A 397 -0.30 12.79 -1.09
N PHE A 398 -0.61 14.09 -0.99
CA PHE A 398 -1.05 14.73 0.26
C PHE A 398 -2.30 14.05 0.83
N SER A 399 -3.31 13.82 0.00
CA SER A 399 -4.59 13.24 0.42
C SER A 399 -4.44 11.81 0.93
N THR A 400 -3.60 11.01 0.27
CA THR A 400 -3.32 9.61 0.63
C THR A 400 -2.72 9.50 2.02
N THR A 401 -1.75 10.35 2.36
CA THR A 401 -1.13 10.34 3.68
C THR A 401 -1.99 11.05 4.74
N PHE A 402 -2.72 12.11 4.36
CA PHE A 402 -3.60 12.84 5.26
C PHE A 402 -4.76 11.98 5.77
N PHE A 403 -5.32 11.12 4.92
CA PHE A 403 -6.41 10.19 5.24
C PHE A 403 -6.05 9.14 6.29
N LEU A 404 -4.78 8.70 6.33
CA LEU A 404 -4.42 7.45 7.00
C LEU A 404 -4.54 7.50 8.53
N GLY A 405 -4.13 8.61 9.13
CA GLY A 405 -4.21 8.82 10.57
C GLY A 405 -5.64 8.82 11.10
N PRO A 406 -6.52 9.72 10.61
CA PRO A 406 -7.91 9.82 11.03
C PRO A 406 -8.70 8.54 10.78
N SER A 407 -8.46 7.84 9.66
CA SER A 407 -9.12 6.56 9.37
C SER A 407 -8.73 5.47 10.36
N LEU A 408 -7.45 5.32 10.70
CA LEU A 408 -7.03 4.40 11.75
C LEU A 408 -7.67 4.77 13.09
N LEU A 409 -7.56 6.03 13.51
CA LEU A 409 -8.07 6.47 14.80
C LEU A 409 -9.59 6.31 14.90
N PHE A 410 -10.32 6.47 13.79
CA PHE A 410 -11.76 6.25 13.74
C PHE A 410 -12.13 4.82 14.13
N GLY A 411 -11.42 3.82 13.60
CA GLY A 411 -11.72 2.43 13.95
C GLY A 411 -11.06 1.98 15.25
N MET A 412 -9.87 2.49 15.58
CA MET A 412 -9.16 2.17 16.83
C MET A 412 -9.91 2.70 18.06
N THR A 413 -10.48 3.91 18.00
CA THR A 413 -11.29 4.46 19.11
C THR A 413 -12.54 3.63 19.37
N ARG A 414 -13.23 3.20 18.30
CA ARG A 414 -14.39 2.29 18.39
C ARG A 414 -14.02 0.91 18.93
N ALA A 415 -12.87 0.39 18.55
CA ALA A 415 -12.37 -0.88 19.06
C ALA A 415 -12.04 -0.78 20.55
N LEU A 416 -11.36 0.29 20.99
CA LEU A 416 -11.00 0.51 22.39
C LEU A 416 -12.24 0.64 23.29
N GLN A 417 -13.33 1.25 22.81
CA GLN A 417 -14.59 1.35 23.55
C GLN A 417 -15.23 -0.02 23.85
N GLN A 418 -14.92 -1.05 23.05
CA GLN A 418 -15.44 -2.41 23.21
C GLN A 418 -14.45 -3.34 23.94
N GLY A 419 -13.22 -2.87 24.23
CA GLY A 419 -12.19 -3.60 24.96
C GLY A 419 -10.96 -3.95 24.11
N ALA A 420 -9.84 -4.21 24.80
CA ALA A 420 -8.51 -4.38 24.18
C ALA A 420 -8.43 -5.50 23.11
N GLY A 421 -9.22 -6.58 23.26
CA GLY A 421 -9.27 -7.67 22.27
C GLY A 421 -9.78 -7.22 20.89
N HIS A 422 -10.72 -6.26 20.85
CA HIS A 422 -11.26 -5.74 19.59
C HIS A 422 -10.24 -4.92 18.80
N VAL A 423 -9.24 -4.34 19.47
CA VAL A 423 -8.17 -3.58 18.81
C VAL A 423 -7.30 -4.48 17.94
N ILE A 424 -7.06 -5.72 18.38
CA ILE A 424 -6.32 -6.73 17.60
C ILE A 424 -7.09 -7.04 16.31
N SER A 425 -8.39 -7.30 16.44
CA SER A 425 -9.26 -7.56 15.28
C SER A 425 -9.33 -6.36 14.33
N PHE A 426 -9.35 -5.14 14.89
CA PHE A 426 -9.33 -3.92 14.09
C PHE A 426 -8.02 -3.74 13.32
N ILE A 427 -6.86 -3.92 13.97
CA ILE A 427 -5.55 -3.78 13.32
C ILE A 427 -5.40 -4.81 12.20
N ALA A 428 -5.87 -6.04 12.42
CA ALA A 428 -5.87 -7.08 11.40
C ALA A 428 -6.77 -6.73 10.21
N LEU A 429 -8.01 -6.30 10.47
CA LEU A 429 -8.92 -5.82 9.43
C LEU A 429 -8.31 -4.64 8.67
N PHE A 430 -7.79 -3.64 9.38
CA PHE A 430 -7.19 -2.45 8.78
C PHE A 430 -6.01 -2.84 7.91
N GLY A 431 -5.07 -3.65 8.40
CA GLY A 431 -3.95 -4.16 7.61
C GLY A 431 -4.41 -4.87 6.33
N MET A 432 -5.39 -5.77 6.45
CA MET A 432 -5.97 -6.45 5.30
C MET A 432 -6.59 -5.48 4.28
N LEU A 433 -7.39 -4.50 4.74
CA LEU A 433 -7.99 -3.49 3.86
C LEU A 433 -6.95 -2.64 3.13
N ASN A 434 -5.82 -2.35 3.77
CA ASN A 434 -4.72 -1.62 3.15
C ASN A 434 -4.02 -2.47 2.06
N SER A 435 -3.67 -3.71 2.39
CA SER A 435 -2.98 -4.62 1.46
C SER A 435 -3.87 -5.05 0.28
N VAL A 436 -5.06 -5.56 0.58
CA VAL A 436 -6.03 -6.02 -0.42
C VAL A 436 -6.60 -4.83 -1.18
N GLY A 437 -6.86 -3.70 -0.53
CA GLY A 437 -7.39 -2.51 -1.20
C GLY A 437 -6.42 -1.89 -2.19
N SER A 438 -5.11 -1.89 -1.88
CA SER A 438 -4.10 -1.40 -2.83
C SER A 438 -3.99 -2.31 -4.05
N LEU A 439 -3.84 -3.64 -3.84
CA LEU A 439 -3.79 -4.63 -4.93
C LEU A 439 -5.08 -4.62 -5.77
N GLY A 440 -6.23 -4.67 -5.10
CA GLY A 440 -7.55 -4.65 -5.71
C GLY A 440 -7.81 -3.35 -6.47
N GLY A 441 -7.33 -2.21 -5.96
CA GLY A 441 -7.39 -0.93 -6.66
C GLY A 441 -6.63 -0.96 -7.98
N THR A 442 -5.37 -1.39 -7.98
CA THR A 442 -4.57 -1.51 -9.21
C THR A 442 -5.17 -2.52 -10.18
N ALA A 443 -5.68 -3.65 -9.67
CA ALA A 443 -6.33 -4.67 -10.49
C ALA A 443 -7.61 -4.16 -11.16
N LEU A 444 -8.47 -3.46 -10.41
CA LEU A 444 -9.73 -2.90 -10.90
C LEU A 444 -9.47 -1.80 -11.92
N LEU A 445 -8.66 -0.79 -11.57
CA LEU A 445 -8.36 0.34 -12.45
C LEU A 445 -7.68 -0.16 -13.74
N GLY A 446 -6.77 -1.13 -13.63
CA GLY A 446 -6.12 -1.68 -14.81
C GLY A 446 -6.98 -2.60 -15.65
N THR A 447 -7.91 -3.34 -15.06
CA THR A 447 -8.90 -4.09 -15.84
C THR A 447 -9.81 -3.14 -16.61
N TYR A 448 -10.27 -2.07 -15.95
CA TYR A 448 -11.09 -1.05 -16.58
C TYR A 448 -10.35 -0.34 -17.72
N GLN A 449 -9.06 -0.01 -17.52
CA GLN A 449 -8.20 0.58 -18.54
C GLN A 449 -8.11 -0.32 -19.79
N VAL A 450 -7.84 -1.62 -19.63
CA VAL A 450 -7.72 -2.55 -20.76
C VAL A 450 -9.03 -2.68 -21.53
N VAL A 451 -10.17 -2.77 -20.83
CA VAL A 451 -11.49 -2.86 -21.49
C VAL A 451 -11.81 -1.58 -22.26
N ARG A 452 -11.51 -0.41 -21.69
CA ARG A 452 -11.74 0.89 -22.34
C ARG A 452 -10.79 1.11 -23.51
N GLU A 453 -9.54 0.71 -23.39
CA GLU A 453 -8.57 0.78 -24.49
C GLU A 453 -9.05 -0.01 -25.69
N LYS A 454 -9.50 -1.25 -25.51
CA LYS A 454 -10.08 -2.06 -26.60
C LYS A 454 -11.29 -1.41 -27.24
N THR A 455 -12.16 -0.78 -26.43
CA THR A 455 -13.35 -0.08 -26.91
C THR A 455 -12.97 1.14 -27.77
N HIS A 456 -12.04 1.97 -27.29
CA HIS A 456 -11.55 3.14 -28.02
C HIS A 456 -10.75 2.75 -29.27
N SER A 457 -9.96 1.68 -29.19
CA SER A 457 -9.19 1.15 -30.31
C SER A 457 -10.12 0.66 -31.42
N ALA A 458 -11.16 -0.11 -31.09
CA ALA A 458 -12.17 -0.53 -32.05
C ALA A 458 -12.89 0.66 -32.70
N ALA A 459 -13.27 1.67 -31.91
CA ALA A 459 -13.92 2.88 -32.43
C ALA A 459 -13.00 3.71 -33.34
N ILE A 460 -11.70 3.79 -33.04
CA ILE A 460 -10.73 4.48 -33.91
C ILE A 460 -10.55 3.71 -35.21
N VAL A 461 -10.31 2.40 -35.14
CA VAL A 461 -10.08 1.54 -36.31
C VAL A 461 -11.29 1.51 -37.24
N GLN A 462 -12.52 1.50 -36.71
CA GLN A 462 -13.74 1.57 -37.51
C GLN A 462 -13.85 2.86 -38.35
N ASN A 463 -13.20 3.95 -37.92
CA ASN A 463 -13.18 5.21 -38.64
C ASN A 463 -11.96 5.36 -39.56
N ILE A 464 -11.07 4.36 -39.63
CA ILE A 464 -9.94 4.35 -40.57
C ILE A 464 -10.42 3.69 -41.85
N ASP A 465 -10.94 4.49 -42.78
CA ASP A 465 -11.26 4.04 -44.14
C ASP A 465 -10.03 4.21 -45.04
N PRO A 466 -9.49 3.12 -45.64
CA PRO A 466 -8.37 3.20 -46.57
C PRO A 466 -8.65 4.08 -47.81
N THR A 467 -9.92 4.32 -48.12
CA THR A 467 -10.34 5.17 -49.24
C THR A 467 -10.44 6.66 -48.87
N ASP A 468 -10.36 7.00 -47.58
CA ASP A 468 -10.31 8.39 -47.14
C ASP A 468 -8.98 9.03 -47.59
N PRO A 469 -9.03 10.17 -48.32
CA PRO A 469 -7.84 10.91 -48.71
C PRO A 469 -6.92 11.27 -47.54
N GLN A 470 -7.48 11.55 -46.35
CA GLN A 470 -6.69 11.87 -45.15
C GLN A 470 -5.90 10.66 -44.65
N VAL A 471 -6.52 9.48 -44.64
CA VAL A 471 -5.86 8.23 -44.24
C VAL A 471 -4.76 7.88 -45.23
N THR A 472 -5.06 7.98 -46.52
CA THR A 472 -4.07 7.75 -47.60
C THR A 472 -2.88 8.70 -47.47
N GLN A 473 -3.12 9.98 -47.20
CA GLN A 473 -2.06 10.97 -47.00
C GLN A 473 -1.21 10.66 -45.76
N ARG A 474 -1.81 10.20 -44.66
CA ARG A 474 -1.07 9.82 -43.45
C ARG A 474 -0.20 8.58 -43.66
N ILE A 475 -0.71 7.58 -44.38
CA ILE A 475 0.06 6.38 -44.74
C ILE A 475 1.23 6.78 -45.64
N ALA A 476 1.00 7.61 -46.66
CA ALA A 476 2.05 8.10 -47.55
C ALA A 476 3.11 8.92 -46.80
N ALA A 477 2.70 9.80 -45.88
CA ALA A 477 3.62 10.57 -45.04
C ALA A 477 4.42 9.70 -44.06
N GLY A 478 3.82 8.62 -43.55
CA GLY A 478 4.52 7.60 -42.76
C GLY A 478 5.56 6.86 -43.59
N GLY A 479 5.19 6.41 -44.80
CA GLY A 479 6.10 5.72 -45.71
C GLY A 479 7.26 6.59 -46.19
N ALA A 480 7.02 7.87 -46.47
CA ALA A 480 8.07 8.84 -46.79
C ALA A 480 9.06 9.07 -45.63
N ARG A 481 8.65 8.82 -44.38
CA ARG A 481 9.52 8.92 -43.20
C ARG A 481 10.50 7.75 -43.10
N VAL A 482 10.15 6.60 -43.69
CA VAL A 482 10.95 5.36 -43.63
C VAL A 482 11.65 5.08 -44.97
N SER A 483 11.34 5.83 -46.03
CA SER A 483 11.89 5.63 -47.38
C SER A 483 13.41 5.84 -47.50
N GLY A 484 14.04 6.49 -46.52
CA GLY A 484 15.51 6.60 -46.44
C GLY A 484 16.20 5.30 -46.01
N VAL A 485 15.45 4.36 -45.42
CA VAL A 485 15.95 3.08 -44.92
C VAL A 485 15.34 1.91 -45.71
N ILE A 486 14.09 2.03 -46.15
CA ILE A 486 13.38 1.04 -46.95
C ILE A 486 13.28 1.51 -48.40
N GLY A 487 14.05 0.89 -49.28
CA GLY A 487 14.06 1.20 -50.71
C GLY A 487 12.85 0.69 -51.50
N ASP A 488 12.09 -0.27 -50.95
CA ASP A 488 10.88 -0.81 -51.58
C ASP A 488 9.65 0.06 -51.24
N PRO A 489 8.99 0.69 -52.24
CA PRO A 489 7.81 1.54 -52.03
C PRO A 489 6.62 0.81 -51.41
N THR A 490 6.49 -0.50 -51.63
CA THR A 490 5.37 -1.30 -51.09
C THR A 490 5.55 -1.55 -49.60
N LEU A 491 6.76 -1.94 -49.19
CA LEU A 491 7.14 -2.09 -47.78
C LEU A 491 7.11 -0.75 -47.04
N ALA A 492 7.57 0.34 -47.67
CA ALA A 492 7.48 1.68 -47.08
C ALA A 492 6.01 2.10 -46.82
N ARG A 493 5.08 1.79 -47.72
CA ARG A 493 3.64 2.02 -47.48
C ARG A 493 3.08 1.14 -46.37
N ALA A 494 3.48 -0.13 -46.30
CA ALA A 494 3.06 -1.04 -45.22
C ALA A 494 3.54 -0.53 -43.85
N GLU A 495 4.78 -0.06 -43.74
CA GLU A 495 5.31 0.58 -42.53
C GLU A 495 4.58 1.89 -42.20
N GLY A 496 4.22 2.68 -43.21
CA GLY A 496 3.37 3.87 -43.02
C GLY A 496 2.01 3.53 -42.40
N ALA A 497 1.40 2.42 -42.79
CA ALA A 497 0.16 1.92 -42.20
C ALA A 497 0.38 1.38 -40.76
N ALA A 498 1.49 0.70 -40.50
CA ALA A 498 1.85 0.25 -39.16
C ALA A 498 2.04 1.43 -38.19
N LEU A 499 2.70 2.51 -38.62
CA LEU A 499 2.84 3.75 -37.85
C LEU A 499 1.49 4.41 -37.53
N LEU A 500 0.54 4.38 -38.48
CA LEU A 500 -0.81 4.88 -38.24
C LEU A 500 -1.54 4.01 -37.19
N SER A 501 -1.42 2.69 -37.27
CA SER A 501 -1.99 1.76 -36.29
C SER A 501 -1.38 1.95 -34.88
N GLN A 502 -0.08 2.20 -34.78
CA GLN A 502 0.58 2.51 -33.50
C GLN A 502 0.07 3.84 -32.93
N ALA A 503 -0.13 4.86 -33.75
CA ALA A 503 -0.71 6.13 -33.31
C ALA A 503 -2.15 5.96 -32.83
N ALA A 504 -2.98 5.19 -33.54
CA ALA A 504 -4.34 4.86 -33.14
C ALA A 504 -4.38 4.15 -31.78
N THR A 505 -3.50 3.16 -31.59
CA THR A 505 -3.37 2.43 -30.31
C THR A 505 -2.96 3.36 -29.17
N ARG A 506 -2.02 4.28 -29.42
CA ARG A 506 -1.59 5.28 -28.43
C ARG A 506 -2.74 6.20 -28.02
N GLU A 507 -3.49 6.73 -28.97
CA GLU A 507 -4.66 7.59 -28.70
C GLU A 507 -5.78 6.85 -27.98
N ALA A 508 -6.05 5.58 -28.34
CA ALA A 508 -6.99 4.72 -27.62
C ALA A 508 -6.57 4.55 -26.15
N ASN A 509 -5.27 4.34 -25.91
CA ASN A 509 -4.71 4.13 -24.59
C ASN A 509 -4.80 5.41 -23.72
N ILE A 510 -4.51 6.59 -24.28
CA ILE A 510 -4.67 7.88 -23.59
C ILE A 510 -6.14 8.09 -23.19
N ARG A 511 -7.08 7.85 -24.11
CA ARG A 511 -8.52 7.97 -23.81
C ARG A 511 -8.97 6.98 -22.74
N ALA A 512 -8.41 5.77 -22.73
CA ALA A 512 -8.68 4.79 -21.70
C ALA A 512 -8.19 5.24 -20.32
N TYR A 513 -7.00 5.84 -20.22
CA TYR A 513 -6.53 6.44 -18.96
C TYR A 513 -7.39 7.63 -18.53
N ASN A 514 -7.84 8.48 -19.46
CA ASN A 514 -8.79 9.54 -19.14
C ASN A 514 -10.10 9.00 -18.54
N ASP A 515 -10.60 7.88 -19.06
CA ASP A 515 -11.77 7.21 -18.47
C ASP A 515 -11.48 6.64 -17.08
N VAL A 516 -10.27 6.12 -16.83
CA VAL A 516 -9.84 5.68 -15.50
C VAL A 516 -9.84 6.86 -14.52
N PHE A 517 -9.30 8.01 -14.91
CA PHE A 517 -9.31 9.22 -14.08
C PHE A 517 -10.74 9.69 -13.76
N ARG A 518 -11.66 9.64 -14.74
CA ARG A 518 -13.09 9.93 -14.52
C ARG A 518 -13.74 8.95 -13.56
N LEU A 519 -13.43 7.66 -13.68
CA LEU A 519 -13.93 6.63 -12.77
C LEU A 519 -13.46 6.91 -11.34
N VAL A 520 -12.16 7.20 -11.15
CA VAL A 520 -11.59 7.56 -9.85
C VAL A 520 -12.27 8.81 -9.29
N ALA A 521 -12.45 9.86 -10.10
CA ALA A 521 -13.14 11.08 -9.71
C ALA A 521 -14.60 10.80 -9.28
N ALA A 522 -15.33 9.99 -10.04
CA ALA A 522 -16.71 9.62 -9.74
C ALA A 522 -16.82 8.78 -8.45
N LEU A 523 -15.94 7.79 -8.26
CA LEU A 523 -15.89 6.98 -7.04
C LEU A 523 -15.55 7.84 -5.81
N ALA A 524 -14.55 8.71 -5.93
CA ALA A 524 -14.15 9.62 -4.86
C ALA A 524 -15.26 10.61 -4.50
N ALA A 525 -15.93 11.20 -5.50
CA ALA A 525 -17.08 12.07 -5.30
C ALA A 525 -18.26 11.33 -4.64
N ALA A 526 -18.57 10.09 -5.08
CA ALA A 526 -19.63 9.28 -4.51
C ALA A 526 -19.38 8.93 -3.03
N VAL A 527 -18.15 8.55 -2.68
CA VAL A 527 -17.76 8.28 -1.27
C VAL A 527 -17.84 9.54 -0.43
N THR A 528 -17.37 10.68 -0.97
CA THR A 528 -17.42 11.97 -0.28
C THR A 528 -18.87 12.40 -0.02
N LEU A 529 -19.75 12.27 -1.03
CA LEU A 529 -21.17 12.55 -0.92
C LEU A 529 -21.85 11.61 0.09
N PHE A 530 -21.53 10.32 0.05
CA PHE A 530 -22.06 9.34 1.01
C PHE A 530 -21.70 9.71 2.45
N LEU A 531 -20.45 10.06 2.71
CA LEU A 531 -20.00 10.52 4.03
C LEU A 531 -20.63 11.87 4.43
N ALA A 532 -20.81 12.80 3.48
CA ALA A 532 -21.51 14.06 3.71
C ALA A 532 -22.97 13.83 4.12
N LEU A 533 -23.68 12.95 3.43
CA LEU A 533 -25.06 12.59 3.76
C LEU A 533 -25.16 11.92 5.13
N LEU A 534 -24.20 11.06 5.48
CA LEU A 534 -24.17 10.42 6.80
C LEU A 534 -23.92 11.43 7.94
N THR A 535 -22.95 12.32 7.78
CA THR A 535 -22.64 13.36 8.78
C THR A 535 -23.81 14.34 8.92
N TRP A 536 -24.44 14.74 7.82
CA TRP A 536 -25.62 15.60 7.82
C TRP A 536 -26.83 14.94 8.47
N ARG A 537 -27.12 13.66 8.18
CA ARG A 537 -28.20 12.90 8.85
C ARG A 537 -27.98 12.79 10.36
N ARG A 538 -26.73 12.55 10.80
CA ARG A 538 -26.37 12.53 12.22
C ARG A 538 -26.58 13.90 12.87
N ALA A 539 -26.13 14.98 12.24
CA ALA A 539 -26.32 16.34 12.74
C ALA A 539 -27.81 16.71 12.84
N ARG A 540 -28.64 16.33 11.84
CA ARG A 540 -30.09 16.54 11.88
C ARG A 540 -30.76 15.78 13.03
N ARG A 541 -30.40 14.50 13.26
CA ARG A 541 -30.93 13.71 14.38
C ARG A 541 -30.53 14.28 15.74
N ALA A 542 -29.28 14.73 15.89
CA ALA A 542 -28.83 15.38 17.12
C ALA A 542 -29.60 16.69 17.39
N ARG A 543 -29.81 17.52 16.35
CA ARG A 543 -30.63 18.74 16.46
C ARG A 543 -32.09 18.44 16.77
N ALA A 544 -32.65 17.36 16.22
CA ALA A 544 -34.03 16.95 16.53
C ALA A 544 -34.15 16.45 17.97
N ALA A 545 -33.19 15.66 18.47
CA ALA A 545 -33.17 15.20 19.86
C ALA A 545 -33.00 16.35 20.86
N ALA A 546 -32.18 17.35 20.55
CA ALA A 546 -32.00 18.55 21.37
C ALA A 546 -33.25 19.45 21.43
N LYS A 547 -34.19 19.33 20.48
CA LYS A 547 -35.49 20.03 20.52
C LYS A 547 -36.55 19.31 21.35
N VAL A 548 -36.31 18.07 21.76
CA VAL A 548 -37.27 17.21 22.48
C VAL A 548 -36.91 17.09 23.98
N GLN A 549 -35.74 17.55 24.40
CA GLN A 549 -35.39 17.68 25.82
C GLN A 549 -35.81 19.09 26.31
N PRO A 550 -36.74 19.19 27.28
CA PRO A 550 -37.22 20.48 27.81
C PRO A 550 -36.15 21.23 28.59
#